data_AF-A0A1E8REP1-F1
#
_entry.id   AF-A0A1E8REP1-F1
#
_cell.length_a   1.000
_cell.length_b   1.000
_cell.length_c   1.000
_cell.angle_alpha   90.00
_cell.angle_beta   90.00
_cell.angle_gamma   90.00
#
_symmetry.space_group_name_H-M   'P 1'
#
loop_
_entity.id
_entity.type
_entity.pdbx_description
1 polymer ?
#
loop_
_entity_poly.entity_id
_entity_poly.type
_entity_poly.pdbx_seq_one_letter_code
_entity_poly.pdbx_strand_id
1 'polypeptide(L)'
;MIPFNISEQLMFNTVRLETKDGSSGTGFFFDFIFDDIRVPILVTNKHVLNYNKSENITFYLHLREGSVNETIESYPITLTSDWIFHSNQDLCFTFINPVFKEVKSRTGKDVYYVPAEESIIPDEETLNNLSALEEIVMIGYPIGLWDKINNYPIFRKGYTSSHPSYDFNKKGIALADIAAFSGSSGSPIYIVNEGSYKNKSGGIILGQNRLIFLGVLFAGPTINTNGEIVAIDIHTQQKIISKTSIMTNLGYYIKSNELLKFKNIIRNKLINLIKYKIYLTLITLI
;
A
#
# COMPACT_ATOMS: atom_id res chain seq x y z
N MET A 1 5.47 -21.12 -0.68
CA MET A 1 4.03 -21.29 -0.40
C MET A 1 3.27 -20.83 -1.62
N ILE A 2 2.31 -21.62 -2.10
CA ILE A 2 1.39 -21.18 -3.15
C ILE A 2 0.19 -20.53 -2.44
N PRO A 3 -0.10 -19.22 -2.64
CA PRO A 3 -1.24 -18.60 -1.98
C PRO A 3 -2.56 -19.05 -2.62
N PHE A 4 -3.48 -19.57 -1.82
CA PHE A 4 -4.79 -20.06 -2.24
C PHE A 4 -5.92 -19.08 -1.91
N ASN A 5 -5.97 -18.61 -0.67
CA ASN A 5 -7.01 -17.70 -0.20
C ASN A 5 -6.57 -16.22 -0.28
N ILE A 6 -7.50 -15.29 -0.04
CA ILE A 6 -7.23 -13.85 -0.15
C ILE A 6 -6.18 -13.43 0.89
N SER A 7 -6.27 -13.96 2.11
CA SER A 7 -5.32 -13.61 3.16
C SER A 7 -3.87 -14.01 2.80
N GLU A 8 -3.68 -15.20 2.22
CA GLU A 8 -2.38 -15.66 1.73
C GLU A 8 -1.88 -14.85 0.53
N GLN A 9 -2.78 -14.49 -0.39
CA GLN A 9 -2.44 -13.62 -1.53
C GLN A 9 -1.96 -12.25 -1.06
N LEU A 10 -2.58 -11.68 -0.04
CA LEU A 10 -2.21 -10.39 0.53
C LEU A 10 -0.82 -10.39 1.19
N MET A 11 -0.25 -11.55 1.53
CA MET A 11 1.15 -11.65 1.98
C MET A 11 2.14 -11.18 0.91
N PHE A 12 1.76 -11.26 -0.37
CA PHE A 12 2.56 -10.86 -1.53
C PHE A 12 2.12 -9.51 -2.12
N ASN A 13 1.21 -8.82 -1.45
CA ASN A 13 0.74 -7.49 -1.85
C ASN A 13 1.64 -6.37 -1.34
N THR A 14 2.25 -6.55 -0.17
CA THR A 14 3.07 -5.51 0.46
C THR A 14 4.56 -5.76 0.24
N VAL A 15 5.34 -4.69 0.26
CA VAL A 15 6.80 -4.71 0.17
C VAL A 15 7.38 -3.87 1.30
N ARG A 16 8.43 -4.37 1.93
CA ARG A 16 9.19 -3.58 2.89
C ARG A 16 10.07 -2.59 2.14
N LEU A 17 10.01 -1.32 2.57
CA LEU A 17 10.86 -0.26 2.05
C LEU A 17 11.81 0.20 3.16
N GLU A 18 13.08 0.39 2.81
CA GLU A 18 14.10 0.89 3.72
C GLU A 18 14.95 1.96 3.04
N THR A 19 15.15 3.08 3.73
CA THR A 19 16.05 4.16 3.32
C THR A 19 17.44 3.96 3.93
N LYS A 20 18.45 4.65 3.38
CA LYS A 20 19.84 4.54 3.85
C LYS A 20 20.07 4.93 5.32
N ASP A 21 19.21 5.79 5.87
CA ASP A 21 19.29 6.22 7.27
C ASP A 21 18.68 5.19 8.26
N GLY A 22 18.27 4.02 7.76
CA GLY A 22 17.66 2.94 8.55
C GLY A 22 16.17 3.14 8.80
N SER A 23 15.57 4.23 8.29
CA SER A 23 14.13 4.39 8.33
C SER A 23 13.47 3.33 7.45
N SER A 24 12.33 2.81 7.91
CA SER A 24 11.58 1.82 7.14
C SER A 24 10.10 2.10 7.15
N GLY A 25 9.43 1.61 6.12
CA GLY A 25 8.00 1.72 5.93
C GLY A 25 7.47 0.60 5.06
N THR A 26 6.18 0.71 4.75
CA THR A 26 5.47 -0.27 3.94
C THR A 26 5.14 0.37 2.59
N GLY A 27 5.35 -0.38 1.52
CA GLY A 27 4.73 -0.13 0.23
C GLY A 27 3.78 -1.26 -0.12
N PHE A 28 2.92 -1.05 -1.11
CA PHE A 28 2.09 -2.13 -1.66
C PHE A 28 1.90 -2.01 -3.16
N PHE A 29 1.72 -3.15 -3.82
CA PHE A 29 1.51 -3.25 -5.25
C PHE A 29 0.04 -2.95 -5.58
N PHE A 30 -0.15 -2.12 -6.59
CA PHE A 30 -1.47 -1.75 -7.09
C PHE A 30 -1.45 -1.68 -8.62
N ASP A 31 -2.48 -2.21 -9.26
CA ASP A 31 -2.64 -2.18 -10.71
C ASP A 31 -3.74 -1.19 -11.09
N PHE A 32 -3.37 -0.17 -11.87
CA PHE A 32 -4.35 0.60 -12.64
C PHE A 32 -4.67 -0.13 -13.94
N ILE A 33 -5.95 -0.15 -14.29
CA ILE A 33 -6.44 -0.77 -15.52
C ILE A 33 -6.90 0.34 -16.48
N PHE A 34 -6.28 0.37 -17.66
CA PHE A 34 -6.66 1.25 -18.77
C PHE A 34 -6.98 0.37 -19.98
N ASP A 35 -8.26 0.19 -20.26
CA ASP A 35 -8.74 -0.79 -21.24
C ASP A 35 -8.16 -2.18 -20.89
N ASP A 36 -7.40 -2.81 -21.79
CA ASP A 36 -6.75 -4.11 -21.54
C ASP A 36 -5.31 -3.99 -20.97
N ILE A 37 -4.85 -2.77 -20.67
CA ILE A 37 -3.48 -2.53 -20.21
C ILE A 37 -3.45 -2.41 -18.69
N ARG A 38 -2.73 -3.34 -18.05
CA ARG A 38 -2.37 -3.27 -16.63
C ARG A 38 -1.11 -2.45 -16.43
N VAL A 39 -1.17 -1.49 -15.50
CA VAL A 39 -0.04 -0.65 -15.14
C VAL A 39 0.28 -0.87 -13.66
N PRO A 40 1.29 -1.70 -13.36
CA PRO A 40 1.67 -1.96 -11.99
C PRO A 40 2.44 -0.78 -11.42
N ILE A 41 1.99 -0.34 -10.26
CA ILE A 41 2.62 0.70 -9.47
C ILE A 41 2.91 0.18 -8.07
N LEU A 42 3.85 0.85 -7.41
CA LEU A 42 4.08 0.68 -5.99
C LEU A 42 3.68 1.95 -5.25
N VAL A 43 2.79 1.81 -4.28
CA VAL A 43 2.22 2.92 -3.49
C VAL A 43 2.83 2.95 -2.10
N THR A 44 3.09 4.14 -1.56
CA THR A 44 3.49 4.36 -0.15
C THR A 44 3.21 5.81 0.26
N ASN A 45 3.56 6.21 1.50
CA ASN A 45 3.51 7.60 1.94
C ASN A 45 4.76 8.38 1.52
N LYS A 46 4.64 9.71 1.37
CA LYS A 46 5.80 10.55 1.00
C LYS A 46 6.82 10.61 2.11
N HIS A 47 6.38 10.61 3.38
CA HIS A 47 7.31 10.66 4.52
C HIS A 47 8.16 9.39 4.66
N VAL A 48 7.69 8.23 4.16
CA VAL A 48 8.51 7.00 4.08
C VAL A 48 9.75 7.22 3.20
N LEU A 49 9.64 8.13 2.24
CA LEU A 49 10.70 8.50 1.29
C LEU A 49 11.40 9.81 1.69
N ASN A 50 11.30 10.23 2.95
CA ASN A 50 11.84 11.51 3.43
C ASN A 50 11.38 12.72 2.59
N TYR A 51 10.18 12.65 1.99
CA TYR A 51 9.66 13.65 1.06
C TYR A 51 10.57 13.91 -0.16
N ASN A 52 11.40 12.93 -0.54
CA ASN A 52 12.33 13.00 -1.66
C ASN A 52 11.84 12.12 -2.83
N LYS A 53 11.55 12.74 -3.97
CA LYS A 53 11.05 12.04 -5.17
C LYS A 53 12.06 11.09 -5.81
N SER A 54 13.34 11.22 -5.47
CA SER A 54 14.42 10.39 -5.98
C SER A 54 15.18 9.73 -4.82
N GLU A 55 14.46 9.39 -3.76
CA GLU A 55 15.02 8.69 -2.62
C GLU A 55 15.59 7.33 -3.04
N ASN A 56 16.70 6.96 -2.40
CA ASN A 56 17.34 5.68 -2.65
C ASN A 56 16.76 4.66 -1.67
N ILE A 57 16.02 3.69 -2.20
CA ILE A 57 15.19 2.77 -1.42
C ILE A 57 15.67 1.34 -1.67
N THR A 58 15.78 0.58 -0.59
CA THR A 58 15.90 -0.87 -0.63
C THR A 58 14.51 -1.48 -0.64
N PHE A 59 14.21 -2.21 -1.72
CA PHE A 59 12.97 -2.97 -1.91
C PHE A 59 13.23 -4.43 -1.54
N TYR A 60 12.45 -5.01 -0.62
CA TYR A 60 12.56 -6.41 -0.23
C TYR A 60 11.53 -7.25 -1.00
N LEU A 61 11.95 -7.78 -2.14
CA LEU A 61 11.05 -8.39 -3.12
C LEU A 61 11.09 -9.91 -3.09
N HIS A 62 9.96 -10.52 -3.41
CA HIS A 62 9.85 -11.96 -3.61
C HIS A 62 10.23 -12.33 -5.05
N LEU A 63 11.05 -13.35 -5.25
CA LEU A 63 11.40 -13.88 -6.57
C LEU A 63 10.63 -15.16 -6.87
N ARG A 64 10.25 -15.33 -8.12
CA ARG A 64 9.64 -16.56 -8.62
C ARG A 64 10.70 -17.62 -8.85
N GLU A 65 10.47 -18.83 -8.34
CA GLU A 65 11.31 -20.01 -8.60
C GLU A 65 10.50 -21.10 -9.33
N GLY A 66 11.12 -21.75 -10.31
CA GLY A 66 10.52 -22.85 -11.07
C GLY A 66 9.36 -22.46 -11.99
N SER A 67 8.64 -23.47 -12.48
CA SER A 67 7.54 -23.30 -13.44
C SER A 67 6.20 -22.93 -12.79
N VAL A 68 5.99 -23.20 -11.50
CA VAL A 68 4.77 -22.80 -10.77
C VAL A 68 5.05 -22.66 -9.27
N ASN A 69 5.02 -21.43 -8.73
CA ASN A 69 4.80 -21.06 -7.30
C ASN A 69 5.52 -21.84 -6.16
N GLU A 70 6.50 -22.68 -6.45
CA GLU A 70 6.91 -23.75 -5.52
C GLU A 70 7.97 -23.34 -4.50
N THR A 71 8.68 -22.23 -4.69
CA THR A 71 9.48 -21.61 -3.62
C THR A 71 9.67 -20.14 -3.96
N ILE A 72 9.73 -19.28 -2.94
CA ILE A 72 9.82 -17.84 -3.12
C ILE A 72 11.03 -17.35 -2.33
N GLU A 73 12.07 -16.97 -3.05
CA GLU A 73 13.28 -16.38 -2.48
C GLU A 73 13.05 -14.89 -2.21
N SER A 74 13.65 -14.34 -1.14
CA SER A 74 13.66 -12.90 -0.89
C SER A 74 14.91 -12.27 -1.49
N TYR A 75 14.74 -11.14 -2.19
CA TYR A 75 15.83 -10.41 -2.81
C TYR A 75 15.73 -8.92 -2.48
N PRO A 76 16.60 -8.41 -1.59
CA PRO A 76 16.72 -6.98 -1.35
C PRO A 76 17.48 -6.31 -2.50
N ILE A 77 16.92 -5.23 -3.04
CA ILE A 77 17.60 -4.41 -4.04
C ILE A 77 17.47 -2.93 -3.74
N THR A 78 18.60 -2.22 -3.72
CA THR A 78 18.65 -0.79 -3.48
C THR A 78 18.72 -0.02 -4.80
N LEU A 79 17.71 0.80 -5.07
CA LEU A 79 17.62 1.60 -6.30
C LEU A 79 17.07 3.00 -6.02
N THR A 80 17.42 3.94 -6.88
CA THR A 80 16.72 5.22 -6.98
C THR A 80 15.54 5.04 -7.93
N SER A 81 14.34 5.42 -7.49
CA SER A 81 13.10 5.38 -8.28
C SER A 81 12.51 6.78 -8.44
N ASP A 82 11.76 7.03 -9.53
CA ASP A 82 11.03 8.28 -9.76
C ASP A 82 9.64 8.23 -9.11
N TRP A 83 9.52 8.85 -7.93
CA TRP A 83 8.28 8.87 -7.16
C TRP A 83 7.40 10.06 -7.53
N ILE A 84 6.16 9.76 -7.89
CA ILE A 84 5.11 10.71 -8.22
C ILE A 84 4.29 10.98 -6.95
N PHE A 85 4.38 12.22 -6.49
CA PHE A 85 3.71 12.65 -5.26
C PHE A 85 2.27 13.06 -5.53
N HIS A 86 1.37 12.65 -4.65
CA HIS A 86 0.02 13.18 -4.59
C HIS A 86 0.07 14.69 -4.32
N SER A 87 -0.85 15.47 -4.86
CA SER A 87 -0.81 16.94 -4.69
C SER A 87 -0.96 17.35 -3.23
N ASN A 88 -1.95 16.77 -2.53
CA ASN A 88 -2.44 17.32 -1.25
C ASN A 88 -2.47 16.31 -0.09
N GLN A 89 -2.11 15.05 -0.33
CA GLN A 89 -2.12 13.98 0.68
C GLN A 89 -0.72 13.41 0.82
N ASP A 90 -0.41 12.80 1.96
CA ASP A 90 0.85 12.11 2.19
C ASP A 90 0.86 10.73 1.51
N LEU A 91 0.76 10.76 0.18
CA LEU A 91 0.65 9.59 -0.67
C LEU A 91 1.53 9.79 -1.90
N CYS A 92 2.13 8.72 -2.40
CA CYS A 92 2.92 8.73 -3.62
C CYS A 92 2.95 7.34 -4.25
N PHE A 93 3.39 7.28 -5.50
CA PHE A 93 3.66 6.02 -6.16
C PHE A 93 4.88 6.10 -7.07
N THR A 94 5.46 4.94 -7.39
CA THR A 94 6.42 4.78 -8.49
C THR A 94 5.92 3.70 -9.45
N PHE A 95 6.29 3.79 -10.73
CA PHE A 95 6.12 2.65 -11.63
C PHE A 95 7.12 1.57 -11.22
N ILE A 96 6.65 0.35 -11.01
CA ILE A 96 7.51 -0.70 -10.44
C ILE A 96 8.28 -1.50 -11.51
N ASN A 97 7.82 -1.48 -12.76
CA ASN A 97 8.46 -2.21 -13.86
C ASN A 97 9.98 -1.97 -14.03
N PRO A 98 10.52 -0.74 -13.87
CA PRO A 98 11.97 -0.53 -13.88
C PRO A 98 12.70 -1.34 -12.79
N VAL A 99 12.14 -1.42 -11.58
CA VAL A 99 12.70 -2.23 -10.49
C VAL A 99 12.68 -3.71 -10.85
N PHE A 100 11.56 -4.21 -11.41
CA PHE A 100 11.45 -5.61 -11.84
C PHE A 100 12.47 -5.98 -12.93
N LYS A 101 12.68 -5.08 -13.91
CA LYS A 101 13.69 -5.27 -14.96
C LYS A 101 15.10 -5.36 -14.38
N GLU A 102 15.41 -4.49 -13.43
CA GLU A 102 16.72 -4.50 -12.77
C GLU A 102 16.94 -5.79 -11.97
N VAL A 103 15.93 -6.24 -11.21
CA VAL A 103 15.98 -7.53 -10.51
C VAL A 103 16.26 -8.66 -11.49
N LYS A 104 15.48 -8.75 -12.58
CA LYS A 104 15.66 -9.79 -13.60
C LYS A 104 17.06 -9.73 -14.24
N SER A 105 17.60 -8.54 -14.47
CA SER A 105 18.95 -8.38 -14.99
C SER A 105 20.04 -8.88 -14.05
N ARG A 106 19.82 -8.80 -12.73
CA ARG A 106 20.81 -9.21 -11.71
C ARG A 106 20.69 -10.67 -11.30
N THR A 107 19.47 -11.20 -11.27
CA THR A 107 19.19 -12.54 -10.71
C THR A 107 18.79 -13.56 -11.77
N GLY A 108 18.40 -13.11 -12.96
CA GLY A 108 17.77 -13.95 -13.98
C GLY A 108 16.33 -14.38 -13.65
N LYS A 109 15.80 -14.02 -12.47
CA LYS A 109 14.47 -14.41 -11.98
C LYS A 109 13.47 -13.26 -12.08
N ASP A 110 12.20 -13.61 -12.31
CA ASP A 110 11.08 -12.64 -12.27
C ASP A 110 10.63 -12.38 -10.83
N VAL A 111 10.12 -11.17 -10.57
CA VAL A 111 9.52 -10.82 -9.27
C VAL A 111 8.14 -11.45 -9.15
N TYR A 112 7.87 -12.06 -8.00
CA TYR A 112 6.54 -12.54 -7.63
C TYR A 112 5.84 -11.52 -6.75
N TYR A 113 4.63 -11.12 -7.12
CA TYR A 113 3.81 -10.18 -6.36
C TYR A 113 2.33 -10.39 -6.70
N VAL A 114 1.44 -9.96 -5.80
CA VAL A 114 -0.02 -9.96 -6.01
C VAL A 114 -0.55 -8.52 -5.84
N PRO A 115 -0.88 -7.81 -6.93
CA PRO A 115 -1.35 -6.43 -6.83
C PRO A 115 -2.80 -6.36 -6.36
N ALA A 116 -3.12 -5.29 -5.62
CA ALA A 116 -4.49 -4.84 -5.48
C ALA A 116 -4.95 -4.21 -6.80
N GLU A 117 -6.22 -4.38 -7.17
CA GLU A 117 -6.75 -3.84 -8.43
C GLU A 117 -7.67 -2.64 -8.18
N GLU A 118 -7.87 -1.79 -9.20
CA GLU A 118 -8.78 -0.65 -9.12
C GLU A 118 -10.23 -1.05 -8.75
N SER A 119 -10.65 -2.26 -9.12
CA SER A 119 -11.98 -2.82 -8.87
C SER A 119 -12.33 -2.98 -7.38
N ILE A 120 -11.33 -3.05 -6.48
CA ILE A 120 -11.57 -3.17 -5.04
C ILE A 120 -11.58 -1.82 -4.31
N ILE A 121 -11.40 -0.71 -5.03
CA ILE A 121 -11.66 0.64 -4.50
C ILE A 121 -13.19 0.82 -4.46
N PRO A 122 -13.79 1.02 -3.27
CA PRO A 122 -15.23 1.16 -3.17
C PRO A 122 -15.70 2.50 -3.74
N ASP A 123 -16.80 2.47 -4.48
CA ASP A 123 -17.54 3.66 -4.86
C ASP A 123 -18.40 4.19 -3.70
N GLU A 124 -19.08 5.32 -3.92
CA GLU A 124 -19.92 5.94 -2.89
C GLU A 124 -21.07 5.03 -2.45
N GLU A 125 -21.67 4.26 -3.37
CA GLU A 125 -22.74 3.32 -3.04
C GLU A 125 -22.24 2.21 -2.12
N THR A 126 -21.12 1.59 -2.49
CA THR A 126 -20.45 0.55 -1.68
C THR A 126 -20.12 1.09 -0.29
N LEU A 127 -19.50 2.28 -0.21
CA LEU A 127 -19.18 2.92 1.07
C LEU A 127 -20.42 3.22 1.91
N ASN A 128 -21.52 3.67 1.29
CA ASN A 128 -22.78 3.94 1.98
C ASN A 128 -23.48 2.66 2.45
N ASN A 129 -23.17 1.51 1.84
CA ASN A 129 -23.67 0.20 2.23
C ASN A 129 -22.78 -0.50 3.28
N LEU A 130 -21.67 0.10 3.69
CA LEU A 130 -20.89 -0.38 4.84
C LEU A 130 -21.55 0.04 6.16
N SER A 131 -21.24 -0.70 7.22
CA SER A 131 -21.52 -0.32 8.60
C SER A 131 -20.51 0.71 9.09
N ALA A 132 -20.86 1.44 10.15
CA ALA A 132 -19.90 2.34 10.79
C ALA A 132 -18.73 1.61 11.45
N LEU A 133 -18.97 0.37 11.89
CA LEU A 133 -18.01 -0.52 12.54
C LEU A 133 -17.82 -1.76 11.65
N GLU A 134 -16.90 -1.66 10.70
CA GLU A 134 -16.43 -2.78 9.89
C GLU A 134 -15.13 -3.32 10.46
N GLU A 135 -14.96 -4.64 10.40
CA GLU A 135 -13.70 -5.29 10.69
C GLU A 135 -12.70 -5.03 9.56
N ILE A 136 -11.50 -4.60 9.94
CA ILE A 136 -10.43 -4.25 8.99
C ILE A 136 -9.15 -5.01 9.28
N VAL A 137 -8.35 -5.19 8.23
CA VAL A 137 -7.01 -5.75 8.27
C VAL A 137 -6.05 -4.74 7.67
N MET A 138 -4.99 -4.44 8.40
CA MET A 138 -3.85 -3.66 7.93
C MET A 138 -2.64 -4.57 7.80
N ILE A 139 -1.90 -4.42 6.70
CA ILE A 139 -0.80 -5.34 6.35
C ILE A 139 0.44 -4.50 6.11
N GLY A 140 1.53 -4.80 6.82
CA GLY A 140 2.77 -4.07 6.65
C GLY A 140 3.86 -4.49 7.61
N TYR A 141 4.79 -3.58 7.90
CA TYR A 141 6.04 -3.87 8.60
C TYR A 141 6.18 -3.00 9.87
N PRO A 142 5.24 -3.11 10.83
CA PRO A 142 5.22 -2.30 12.04
C PRO A 142 6.52 -2.50 12.84
N ILE A 143 7.02 -1.41 13.40
CA ILE A 143 8.28 -1.24 14.14
C ILE A 143 9.52 -1.82 13.44
N GLY A 144 9.46 -2.08 12.13
CA GLY A 144 10.50 -2.81 11.41
C GLY A 144 10.56 -4.28 11.81
N LEU A 145 9.49 -4.85 12.36
CA LEU A 145 9.33 -6.28 12.61
C LEU A 145 8.71 -6.94 11.38
N TRP A 146 9.27 -8.06 10.96
CA TRP A 146 8.76 -8.90 9.88
C TRP A 146 9.37 -10.28 9.93
N ASP A 147 8.80 -11.23 9.18
CA ASP A 147 9.42 -12.53 8.99
C ASP A 147 10.59 -12.39 8.02
N LYS A 148 11.81 -12.24 8.56
CA LYS A 148 13.03 -12.07 7.75
C LYS A 148 13.38 -13.28 6.91
N ILE A 149 13.01 -14.48 7.37
CA ILE A 149 13.36 -15.73 6.69
C ILE A 149 12.52 -15.88 5.43
N ASN A 150 11.20 -15.63 5.55
CA ASN A 150 10.28 -15.81 4.43
C ASN A 150 9.89 -14.48 3.73
N ASN A 151 10.34 -13.34 4.26
CA ASN A 151 10.02 -11.98 3.81
C ASN A 151 8.53 -11.59 3.87
N TYR A 152 7.80 -12.10 4.86
CA TYR A 152 6.36 -11.82 4.98
C TYR A 152 6.04 -10.62 5.88
N PRO A 153 4.96 -9.88 5.56
CA PRO A 153 4.46 -8.78 6.38
C PRO A 153 3.75 -9.30 7.64
N ILE A 154 3.37 -8.36 8.49
CA ILE A 154 2.54 -8.60 9.68
C ILE A 154 1.12 -8.13 9.40
N PHE A 155 0.16 -9.01 9.70
CA PHE A 155 -1.26 -8.70 9.66
C PHE A 155 -1.68 -8.14 11.01
N ARG A 156 -2.34 -6.98 10.98
CA ARG A 156 -2.98 -6.38 12.14
C ARG A 156 -4.48 -6.28 11.88
N LYS A 157 -5.26 -6.62 12.89
CA LYS A 157 -6.71 -6.61 12.84
C LYS A 157 -7.23 -5.47 13.73
N GLY A 158 -8.30 -4.82 13.29
CA GLY A 158 -8.92 -3.70 13.98
C GLY A 158 -10.32 -3.42 13.45
N TYR A 159 -10.82 -2.22 13.72
CA TYR A 159 -12.12 -1.78 13.23
C TYR A 159 -12.06 -0.37 12.62
N THR A 160 -13.03 -0.02 11.80
CA THR A 160 -13.26 1.40 11.45
C THR A 160 -13.71 2.17 12.69
N SER A 161 -13.07 3.30 13.00
CA SER A 161 -13.48 4.16 14.14
C SER A 161 -14.55 5.19 13.77
N SER A 162 -14.82 5.33 12.46
CA SER A 162 -15.79 6.24 11.90
C SER A 162 -16.35 5.63 10.63
N HIS A 163 -17.55 6.05 10.22
CA HIS A 163 -18.22 5.47 9.07
C HIS A 163 -17.43 5.73 7.78
N PRO A 164 -17.03 4.70 7.00
CA PRO A 164 -16.09 4.83 5.87
C PRO A 164 -16.53 5.80 4.76
N SER A 165 -17.83 5.99 4.57
CA SER A 165 -18.35 6.94 3.56
C SER A 165 -18.00 8.39 3.86
N TYR A 166 -17.79 8.77 5.12
CA TYR A 166 -17.51 10.15 5.50
C TYR A 166 -16.01 10.41 5.64
N ASP A 167 -15.65 11.69 5.51
CA ASP A 167 -14.30 12.16 5.78
C ASP A 167 -14.19 12.54 7.26
N PHE A 168 -13.14 12.10 7.94
CA PHE A 168 -12.89 12.39 9.34
C PHE A 168 -12.11 13.69 9.49
N ASN A 169 -12.82 14.78 9.81
CA ASN A 169 -12.32 16.15 10.03
C ASN A 169 -11.59 16.82 8.83
N LYS A 170 -10.96 16.06 7.95
CA LYS A 170 -10.20 16.53 6.79
C LYS A 170 -10.58 15.72 5.56
N LYS A 171 -10.72 16.41 4.43
CA LYS A 171 -11.09 15.79 3.15
C LYS A 171 -10.15 14.64 2.78
N GLY A 172 -10.71 13.49 2.42
CA GLY A 172 -9.98 12.29 2.00
C GLY A 172 -9.25 11.54 3.13
N ILE A 173 -9.50 11.88 4.40
CA ILE A 173 -8.94 11.21 5.57
C ILE A 173 -10.03 10.46 6.33
N ALA A 174 -9.71 9.32 6.91
CA ALA A 174 -10.58 8.57 7.79
C ALA A 174 -9.80 8.00 9.00
N LEU A 175 -10.54 7.45 9.97
CA LEU A 175 -9.99 6.97 11.25
C LEU A 175 -10.29 5.48 11.46
N ALA A 176 -9.28 4.76 11.94
CA ALA A 176 -9.32 3.33 12.26
C ALA A 176 -8.84 3.08 13.70
N ASP A 177 -9.46 2.08 14.35
CA ASP A 177 -9.07 1.55 15.65
C ASP A 177 -8.11 0.41 15.39
N ILE A 178 -6.86 0.79 15.17
CA ILE A 178 -5.77 -0.09 14.87
C ILE A 178 -4.46 0.55 15.34
N ALA A 179 -3.62 -0.25 16.00
CA ALA A 179 -2.36 0.27 16.50
C ALA A 179 -1.41 0.59 15.33
N ALA A 180 -1.12 1.88 15.18
CA ALA A 180 -0.42 2.46 14.05
C ALA A 180 1.03 2.84 14.41
N PHE A 181 1.89 1.86 14.66
CA PHE A 181 3.28 2.10 15.09
C PHE A 181 4.19 2.56 13.94
N SER A 182 5.34 3.17 14.26
CA SER A 182 6.47 3.41 13.32
C SER A 182 6.69 2.24 12.37
N GLY A 183 6.90 2.44 11.07
CA GLY A 183 7.03 1.35 10.09
C GLY A 183 5.71 0.82 9.53
N SER A 184 4.56 1.09 10.18
CA SER A 184 3.23 0.80 9.62
C SER A 184 2.81 1.82 8.54
N SER A 185 3.51 2.94 8.42
CA SER A 185 3.27 3.93 7.37
C SER A 185 3.31 3.31 5.98
N GLY A 186 2.31 3.61 5.17
CA GLY A 186 2.14 3.11 3.82
C GLY A 186 1.45 1.75 3.76
N SER A 187 1.07 1.18 4.90
CA SER A 187 0.31 -0.07 4.95
C SER A 187 -1.08 0.13 4.35
N PRO A 188 -1.51 -0.73 3.41
CA PRO A 188 -2.89 -0.76 2.98
C PRO A 188 -3.81 -1.29 4.07
N ILE A 189 -5.04 -0.76 4.12
CA ILE A 189 -6.13 -1.18 5.00
C ILE A 189 -7.24 -1.76 4.13
N TYR A 190 -7.62 -3.00 4.43
CA TYR A 190 -8.65 -3.75 3.72
C TYR A 190 -9.78 -4.17 4.65
N ILE A 191 -10.99 -4.30 4.10
CA ILE A 191 -12.00 -5.24 4.64
C ILE A 191 -11.75 -6.56 3.93
N VAL A 192 -11.52 -7.63 4.70
CA VAL A 192 -11.30 -8.98 4.18
C VAL A 192 -12.31 -9.90 4.84
N ASN A 193 -13.26 -10.42 4.07
CA ASN A 193 -14.17 -11.45 4.52
C ASN A 193 -14.11 -12.64 3.59
N GLU A 194 -13.81 -13.81 4.15
CA GLU A 194 -13.72 -15.07 3.42
C GLU A 194 -14.88 -15.98 3.82
N GLY A 195 -15.62 -16.47 2.84
CA GLY A 195 -16.76 -17.38 3.02
C GLY A 195 -18.06 -16.74 3.50
N SER A 196 -18.03 -15.72 4.36
CA SER A 196 -19.25 -15.01 4.80
C SER A 196 -19.03 -13.62 5.37
N TYR A 197 -20.05 -12.77 5.33
CA TYR A 197 -20.07 -11.47 6.01
C TYR A 197 -21.49 -10.97 6.30
N LYS A 198 -21.61 -10.03 7.23
CA LYS A 198 -22.87 -9.37 7.58
C LYS A 198 -23.09 -8.15 6.67
N ASN A 199 -24.28 -8.01 6.11
CA ASN A 199 -24.68 -6.81 5.38
C ASN A 199 -25.22 -5.71 6.33
N LYS A 200 -25.38 -4.49 5.82
CA LYS A 200 -25.86 -3.34 6.61
C LYS A 200 -27.24 -3.56 7.25
N SER A 201 -28.13 -4.29 6.57
CA SER A 201 -29.47 -4.61 7.08
C SER A 201 -29.48 -5.72 8.14
N GLY A 202 -28.32 -6.31 8.43
CA GLY A 202 -28.15 -7.35 9.44
C GLY A 202 -28.25 -8.78 8.93
N GLY A 203 -28.53 -8.98 7.64
CA GLY A 203 -28.51 -10.30 7.01
C GLY A 203 -27.09 -10.83 6.84
N ILE A 204 -26.94 -12.16 6.85
CA ILE A 204 -25.65 -12.83 6.62
C ILE A 204 -25.60 -13.27 5.15
N ILE A 205 -24.54 -12.84 4.46
CA ILE A 205 -24.20 -13.32 3.11
C ILE A 205 -23.24 -14.50 3.28
N LEU A 206 -23.61 -15.66 2.71
CA LEU A 206 -22.85 -16.91 2.79
C LEU A 206 -22.31 -17.30 1.40
N GLY A 207 -21.14 -17.92 1.37
CA GLY A 207 -20.50 -18.45 0.16
C GLY A 207 -19.82 -17.40 -0.72
N GLN A 208 -19.69 -16.15 -0.25
CA GLN A 208 -19.07 -15.06 -1.01
C GLN A 208 -17.93 -14.42 -0.24
N ASN A 209 -16.83 -14.15 -0.95
CA ASN A 209 -15.72 -13.38 -0.41
C ASN A 209 -15.94 -11.89 -0.69
N ARG A 210 -15.48 -11.04 0.23
CA ARG A 210 -15.50 -9.58 0.09
C ARG A 210 -14.12 -9.04 0.39
N LEU A 211 -13.49 -8.41 -0.60
CA LEU A 211 -12.24 -7.67 -0.46
C LEU A 211 -12.49 -6.22 -0.88
N ILE A 212 -12.32 -5.29 0.06
CA ILE A 212 -12.48 -3.85 -0.19
C ILE A 212 -11.24 -3.15 0.31
N PHE A 213 -10.65 -2.30 -0.52
CA PHE A 213 -9.52 -1.46 -0.15
C PHE A 213 -10.00 -0.11 0.37
N LEU A 214 -9.85 0.14 1.68
CA LEU A 214 -10.33 1.35 2.34
C LEU A 214 -9.34 2.51 2.25
N GLY A 215 -8.04 2.23 2.25
CA GLY A 215 -7.03 3.29 2.15
C GLY A 215 -5.67 2.94 2.73
N VAL A 216 -4.84 3.96 2.90
CA VAL A 216 -3.41 3.83 3.24
C VAL A 216 -3.12 4.52 4.57
N LEU A 217 -2.62 3.77 5.56
CA LEU A 217 -2.23 4.33 6.86
C LEU A 217 -1.07 5.33 6.69
N PHE A 218 -1.13 6.50 7.36
CA PHE A 218 -0.05 7.50 7.31
C PHE A 218 0.30 8.16 8.65
N ALA A 219 -0.66 8.29 9.56
CA ALA A 219 -0.47 8.98 10.83
C ALA A 219 -1.24 8.31 11.98
N GLY A 220 -0.93 8.68 13.23
CA GLY A 220 -1.67 8.25 14.42
C GLY A 220 -1.74 9.38 15.46
N PRO A 221 -2.80 9.47 16.29
CA PRO A 221 -2.84 10.45 17.34
C PRO A 221 -1.90 10.06 18.48
N THR A 222 -1.07 11.00 18.89
CA THR A 222 -0.17 10.85 20.02
C THR A 222 -0.56 11.82 21.13
N ILE A 223 -0.44 11.38 22.38
CA ILE A 223 -0.60 12.24 23.55
C ILE A 223 0.80 12.69 23.96
N ASN A 224 1.04 14.00 23.94
CA ASN A 224 2.31 14.56 24.40
C ASN A 224 2.37 14.59 25.94
N THR A 225 3.54 14.88 26.50
CA THR A 225 3.76 14.94 27.97
C THR A 225 2.90 15.98 28.69
N ASN A 226 2.25 16.89 27.95
CA ASN A 226 1.37 17.94 28.48
C ASN A 226 -0.11 17.54 28.41
N GLY A 227 -0.44 16.34 27.91
CA GLY A 227 -1.81 15.85 27.77
C GLY A 227 -2.54 16.34 26.51
N GLU A 228 -1.87 17.02 25.59
CA GLU A 228 -2.48 17.49 24.33
C GLU A 228 -2.46 16.38 23.28
N ILE A 229 -3.60 16.21 22.58
CA ILE A 229 -3.73 15.27 21.46
C ILE A 229 -3.24 15.97 20.20
N VAL A 230 -2.15 15.46 19.61
CA VAL A 230 -1.61 15.97 18.35
C VAL A 230 -1.55 14.82 17.35
N ALA A 231 -2.08 15.07 16.14
CA ALA A 231 -1.86 14.18 15.01
C ALA A 231 -0.42 14.37 14.52
N ILE A 232 0.41 13.34 14.66
CA ILE A 232 1.80 13.35 14.19
C ILE A 232 1.91 12.27 13.13
N ASP A 233 2.57 12.59 12.01
CA ASP A 233 2.96 11.59 11.02
C ASP A 233 3.79 10.51 11.73
N ILE A 234 3.54 9.25 11.39
CA ILE A 234 4.23 8.14 12.04
C ILE A 234 5.71 8.19 11.64
N HIS A 235 6.56 8.64 12.56
CA HIS A 235 8.00 8.75 12.31
C HIS A 235 8.61 7.39 11.98
N THR A 236 9.33 7.33 10.88
CA THR A 236 9.98 6.10 10.35
C THR A 236 11.36 5.86 10.96
N GLN A 237 11.98 6.88 11.56
CA GLN A 237 13.23 6.75 12.32
C GLN A 237 12.95 6.15 13.71
N GLN A 238 13.65 5.07 14.07
CA GLN A 238 13.72 4.53 15.43
C GLN A 238 14.59 5.41 16.35
N LYS A 239 14.49 6.74 16.25
CA LYS A 239 15.16 7.61 17.20
C LYS A 239 14.47 7.44 18.55
N ILE A 240 15.22 6.88 19.50
CA ILE A 240 14.93 6.87 20.94
C ILE A 240 14.91 8.34 21.40
N ILE A 241 13.90 9.10 21.02
CA ILE A 241 13.57 10.35 21.71
C ILE A 241 12.70 9.88 22.87
N SER A 242 13.27 10.00 24.07
CA SER A 242 12.54 9.90 25.34
C SER A 242 11.47 11.01 25.40
N LYS A 243 10.40 10.83 24.63
CA LYS A 243 9.09 11.41 24.85
C LYS A 243 8.17 10.20 24.86
N THR A 244 7.84 9.75 26.07
CA THR A 244 6.83 8.70 26.32
C THR A 244 5.48 9.21 25.83
N SER A 245 5.25 9.14 24.53
CA SER A 245 3.93 9.34 23.94
C SER A 245 3.23 7.99 23.93
N ILE A 246 2.12 7.91 24.66
CA ILE A 246 1.28 6.72 24.66
C ILE A 246 0.48 6.76 23.37
N MET A 247 0.68 5.76 22.52
CA MET A 247 -0.12 5.59 21.32
C MET A 247 -1.55 5.20 21.71
N THR A 248 -2.53 5.83 21.07
CA THR A 248 -3.95 5.67 21.42
C THR A 248 -4.64 4.49 20.71
N ASN A 249 -3.85 3.60 20.09
CA ASN A 249 -4.34 2.53 19.20
C ASN A 249 -5.24 3.01 18.05
N LEU A 250 -5.19 4.30 17.71
CA LEU A 250 -5.90 4.88 16.57
C LEU A 250 -4.92 5.16 15.41
N GLY A 251 -5.41 5.02 14.18
CA GLY A 251 -4.68 5.29 12.96
C GLY A 251 -5.49 6.14 11.99
N TYR A 252 -4.89 7.21 11.50
CA TYR A 252 -5.40 7.98 10.37
C TYR A 252 -4.96 7.33 9.07
N TYR A 253 -5.90 7.14 8.16
CA TYR A 253 -5.63 6.63 6.82
C TYR A 253 -6.17 7.56 5.74
N ILE A 254 -5.45 7.62 4.63
CA ILE A 254 -5.87 8.33 3.41
C ILE A 254 -6.83 7.40 2.67
N LYS A 255 -8.05 7.86 2.40
CA LYS A 255 -9.09 7.06 1.73
C LYS A 255 -8.62 6.61 0.34
N SER A 256 -8.97 5.38 -0.03
CA SER A 256 -8.49 4.73 -1.26
C SER A 256 -8.87 5.48 -2.54
N ASN A 257 -9.99 6.19 -2.56
CA ASN A 257 -10.39 7.04 -3.69
C ASN A 257 -9.37 8.16 -4.03
N GLU A 258 -8.52 8.58 -3.08
CA GLU A 258 -7.45 9.54 -3.35
C GLU A 258 -6.41 8.97 -4.35
N LEU A 259 -6.26 7.65 -4.45
CA LEU A 259 -5.40 7.03 -5.48
C LEU A 259 -5.89 7.32 -6.91
N LEU A 260 -7.21 7.41 -7.11
CA LEU A 260 -7.79 7.65 -8.43
C LEU A 260 -7.33 8.98 -9.04
N LYS A 261 -6.87 9.93 -8.22
CA LYS A 261 -6.29 11.20 -8.69
C LYS A 261 -5.01 11.00 -9.49
N PHE A 262 -4.31 9.88 -9.31
CA PHE A 262 -3.15 9.52 -10.14
C PHE A 262 -3.52 9.00 -11.52
N LYS A 263 -4.78 8.59 -11.75
CA LYS A 263 -5.22 7.97 -13.01
C LYS A 263 -4.94 8.87 -14.22
N ASN A 264 -5.17 10.18 -14.09
CA ASN A 264 -4.87 11.15 -15.14
C ASN A 264 -3.36 11.31 -15.40
N ILE A 265 -2.54 11.28 -14.35
CA ILE A 265 -1.08 11.36 -14.48
C ILE A 265 -0.54 10.14 -15.22
N ILE A 266 -1.04 8.95 -14.86
CA ILE A 266 -0.63 7.69 -15.48
C ILE A 266 -1.09 7.65 -16.95
N ARG A 267 -2.36 8.00 -17.22
CA ARG A 267 -2.90 8.07 -18.60
C ARG A 267 -2.04 8.97 -19.50
N ASN A 268 -1.68 10.16 -19.02
CA ASN A 268 -0.85 11.09 -19.78
C ASN A 268 0.55 10.51 -20.06
N LYS A 269 1.17 9.83 -19.08
CA LYS A 269 2.45 9.14 -19.30
C LYS A 269 2.33 8.00 -20.31
N LEU A 270 1.25 7.21 -20.28
CA LEU A 270 1.00 6.14 -21.26
C LEU A 270 0.85 6.69 -22.69
N ILE A 271 0.04 7.73 -22.87
CA ILE A 271 -0.15 8.37 -24.19
C ILE A 271 1.18 8.85 -24.76
N ASN A 272 2.03 9.47 -23.93
CA ASN A 272 3.33 9.95 -24.35
C ASN A 272 4.27 8.80 -24.74
N LEU A 273 4.24 7.68 -24.00
CA LEU A 273 5.02 6.48 -24.33
C LEU A 273 4.58 5.86 -25.66
N ILE A 274 3.28 5.78 -25.92
CA ILE A 274 2.74 5.25 -27.18
C ILE A 274 3.16 6.14 -28.36
N LYS A 275 3.00 7.47 -28.23
CA LYS A 275 3.44 8.43 -29.26
C LYS A 275 4.93 8.30 -29.55
N TYR A 276 5.75 8.20 -28.51
CA TYR A 276 7.20 8.02 -28.65
C TYR A 276 7.56 6.72 -29.37
N LYS A 277 6.89 5.61 -29.03
CA LYS A 277 7.12 4.32 -29.68
C LYS A 277 6.74 4.35 -31.17
N ILE A 278 5.60 4.95 -31.52
CA ILE A 278 5.17 5.14 -32.91
C ILE A 278 6.19 5.99 -33.69
N TYR A 279 6.68 7.07 -33.08
CA TYR A 279 7.69 7.94 -33.70
C TYR A 279 9.00 7.20 -34.01
N LEU A 280 9.51 6.39 -33.06
CA LEU A 280 10.69 5.56 -33.31
C LEU A 280 10.47 4.54 -34.43
N THR A 281 9.31 3.87 -34.46
CA THR A 281 8.98 2.91 -35.51
C THR A 281 8.96 3.58 -36.89
N LEU A 282 8.41 4.79 -37.00
CA LEU A 282 8.40 5.58 -38.24
C LEU A 282 9.81 5.97 -38.72
N ILE A 283 10.74 6.29 -37.81
CA ILE A 283 12.13 6.62 -38.17
C ILE A 283 12.90 5.39 -38.63
N THR A 284 12.71 4.22 -38.01
CA THR A 284 13.40 2.99 -38.41
C THR A 284 12.95 2.40 -39.74
N LEU A 285 11.85 2.92 -40.32
CA LEU A 285 11.27 2.52 -41.61
C LEU A 285 11.73 3.43 -42.78
N ILE A 286 12.54 4.46 -42.51
CA ILE A 286 13.13 5.39 -43.49
C ILE A 286 14.64 5.09 -43.58
#